data_AF-A0A1F5ALX5-F1
#
_entry.id   AF-A0A1F5ALX5-F1
#
_cell.length_a   1.000
_cell.length_b   1.000
_cell.length_c   1.000
_cell.angle_alpha   90.00
_cell.angle_beta   90.00
_cell.angle_gamma   90.00
#
_symmetry.space_group_name_H-M   'P 1'
#
loop_
_entity.id
_entity.type
_entity.pdbx_description
1 polymer ?
#
loop_
_entity_poly.entity_id
_entity_poly.type
_entity_poly.pdbx_seq_one_letter_code
_entity_poly.pdbx_strand_id
1 'polypeptide(L)' 'MAKELDRIAKESGRTKSDLIKEALREFLWEERFTGLRKALSPKAKAKGLVTDDDIFKAVS' A
#
# COMPACT_ATOMS: atom_id res chain seq x y z
N MET A 1 -7.12 -2.06 21.96
CA MET A 1 -5.87 -1.34 21.65
C MET A 1 -4.67 -1.86 22.42
N ALA A 2 -4.21 -1.29 23.55
CA ALA A 2 -2.94 -1.73 24.18
C ALA A 2 -2.94 -3.21 24.62
N LYS A 3 -3.97 -3.66 25.34
CA LYS A 3 -4.12 -5.08 25.78
C LYS A 3 -4.24 -6.07 24.62
N GLU A 4 -4.83 -5.61 23.52
CA GLU A 4 -5.05 -6.41 22.32
C GLU A 4 -3.76 -6.53 21.50
N LEU A 5 -3.02 -5.43 21.36
CA LEU A 5 -1.70 -5.43 20.77
C LEU A 5 -0.72 -6.28 21.58
N ASP A 6 -0.81 -6.26 22.91
CA ASP A 6 -0.04 -7.15 23.78
C ASP A 6 -0.35 -8.62 23.53
N ARG A 7 -1.64 -8.97 23.34
CA ARG A 7 -2.06 -10.33 23.03
C ARG A 7 -1.50 -10.76 21.66
N ILE A 8 -1.70 -9.94 20.63
CA ILE A 8 -1.23 -10.22 19.27
C ILE A 8 0.30 -10.34 19.23
N ALA A 9 1.01 -9.46 19.93
CA ALA A 9 2.47 -9.53 20.05
C ALA A 9 2.93 -10.88 20.65
N LYS A 10 2.27 -11.33 21.73
CA LYS A 10 2.57 -12.62 22.35
C LYS A 10 2.25 -13.80 21.43
N GLU A 11 1.07 -13.81 20.80
CA GLU A 11 0.62 -14.89 19.92
C GLU A 11 1.46 -15.00 18.64
N SER A 12 1.91 -13.86 18.10
CA SER A 12 2.74 -13.81 16.89
C SER A 12 4.24 -13.97 17.15
N GLY A 13 4.69 -13.94 18.42
CA GLY A 13 6.10 -13.91 18.78
C GLY A 13 6.84 -12.62 18.38
N ARG A 14 6.09 -11.55 18.07
CA ARG A 14 6.64 -10.26 17.60
C ARG A 14 6.58 -9.21 18.70
N THR A 15 7.45 -8.21 18.63
CA THR A 15 7.33 -7.08 19.56
C THR A 15 6.19 -6.15 19.14
N LYS A 16 5.64 -5.40 20.11
CA LYS A 16 4.68 -4.32 19.83
C LYS A 16 5.22 -3.30 18.82
N SER A 17 6.52 -2.99 18.91
CA SER A 17 7.15 -2.05 18.00
C SER A 17 7.15 -2.56 16.57
N ASP A 18 7.38 -3.86 16.36
CA ASP A 18 7.38 -4.45 15.02
C ASP A 18 5.99 -4.41 14.39
N LEU A 19 4.96 -4.76 15.15
CA LEU A 19 3.57 -4.69 14.71
C LEU A 19 3.15 -3.26 14.36
N ILE A 20 3.52 -2.28 15.19
CA ILE A 20 3.21 -0.87 14.92
C ILE A 20 3.97 -0.37 13.68
N LYS A 21 5.24 -0.72 13.52
CA LYS A 21 6.03 -0.34 12.34
C LYS A 21 5.47 -0.95 11.06
N GLU A 22 4.97 -2.18 11.12
CA GLU A 22 4.30 -2.83 9.99
C GLU A 22 3.01 -2.13 9.62
N ALA A 23 2.10 -1.96 10.59
CA ALA A 23 0.83 -1.27 10.36
C ALA A 23 1.04 0.16 9.84
N LEU A 24 2.02 0.88 10.40
CA LEU A 24 2.37 2.22 9.93
C LEU A 24 2.95 2.20 8.51
N ARG A 25 3.76 1.20 8.16
CA ARG A 25 4.29 1.05 6.81
C ARG A 25 3.17 0.81 5.80
N GLU A 26 2.24 -0.08 6.10
CA GLU A 26 1.08 -0.35 5.24
C GLU A 26 0.19 0.87 5.08
N PHE A 27 -0.11 1.56 6.19
CA PHE A 27 -0.87 2.80 6.17
C PHE A 27 -0.20 3.87 5.29
N LEU A 28 1.10 4.10 5.49
CA LEU A 28 1.84 5.09 4.69
C LEU A 28 1.99 4.67 3.22
N TRP A 29 2.04 3.38 2.93
CA TRP A 29 2.05 2.88 1.55
C TRP A 29 0.74 3.19 0.84
N GLU A 30 -0.40 2.89 1.48
CA GLU A 30 -1.73 3.17 0.93
C GLU A 30 -1.95 4.66 0.66
N GLU A 31 -1.57 5.51 1.62
CA GLU A 31 -1.64 6.97 1.48
C GLU A 31 -0.80 7.48 0.30
N ARG A 32 0.44 6.99 0.18
CA ARG A 32 1.33 7.35 -0.93
C ARG A 32 0.80 6.86 -2.27
N PHE A 33 0.31 5.62 -2.32
CA PHE A 33 -0.24 5.02 -3.54
C PHE A 33 -1.47 5.77 -4.00
N THR A 34 -2.39 6.10 -3.10
CA THR A 34 -3.59 6.89 -3.39
C THR A 34 -3.24 8.27 -3.94
N GLY A 35 -2.26 8.95 -3.33
CA GLY A 35 -1.75 10.24 -3.81
C GLY A 35 -1.16 10.14 -5.22
N LEU A 36 -0.30 9.15 -5.47
CA LEU A 36 0.30 8.90 -6.78
C LEU A 36 -0.75 8.57 -7.83
N ARG A 37 -1.71 7.70 -7.51
CA ARG A 37 -2.80 7.31 -8.40
C ARG A 37 -3.61 8.54 -8.81
N LYS A 38 -3.99 9.40 -7.86
CA LYS A 38 -4.74 10.64 -8.16
C LYS A 38 -3.98 11.55 -9.13
N ALA A 39 -2.67 11.68 -8.97
CA ALA A 39 -1.82 12.52 -9.82
C ALA A 39 -1.55 11.91 -11.20
N LEU A 40 -1.40 10.59 -11.30
CA LEU A 40 -0.95 9.90 -12.52
C LEU A 40 -2.10 9.36 -13.36
N SER A 41 -3.23 8.96 -12.76
CA SER A 41 -4.36 8.39 -13.50
C SER A 41 -4.88 9.27 -14.65
N PRO A 42 -5.02 10.61 -14.50
CA PRO A 42 -5.45 11.45 -15.63
C PRO A 42 -4.44 11.44 -16.79
N LYS A 43 -3.14 11.43 -16.47
CA LYS A 43 -2.06 11.39 -17.47
C LYS A 43 -2.01 10.05 -18.19
N ALA A 44 -2.22 8.95 -17.46
CA ALA A 44 -2.30 7.60 -18.02
C ALA A 44 -3.49 7.47 -18.97
N LYS A 45 -4.69 7.92 -18.54
CA LYS A 45 -5.90 7.95 -19.38
C LYS A 45 -5.73 8.76 -20.66
N ALA A 46 -5.11 9.93 -20.58
CA ALA A 46 -4.83 10.76 -21.76
C ALA A 46 -3.90 10.07 -22.79
N LYS A 47 -3.10 9.09 -22.33
CA LYS A 47 -2.23 8.26 -23.18
C LYS A 47 -2.88 6.93 -23.58
N GLY A 48 -4.15 6.69 -23.23
CA GLY A 48 -4.84 5.42 -23.50
C GLY A 48 -4.39 4.26 -22.60
N LEU A 49 -3.62 4.51 -21.54
CA LEU A 49 -3.15 3.49 -20.61
C LEU A 49 -4.17 3.33 -19.47
N VAL A 50 -5.15 2.44 -19.65
CA VAL A 50 -6.28 2.29 -18.71
C VAL A 50 -6.33 0.90 -18.09
N THR A 51 -5.93 -0.11 -18.86
CA THR A 51 -5.93 -1.52 -18.48
C THR A 51 -4.51 -2.06 -18.42
N ASP A 52 -4.35 -3.21 -17.77
CA ASP A 52 -3.06 -3.90 -17.73
C ASP A 52 -2.59 -4.28 -19.13
N ASP A 53 -3.50 -4.65 -20.04
CA ASP A 53 -3.21 -4.99 -21.44
C ASP A 53 -2.62 -3.79 -22.21
N ASP A 54 -3.11 -2.56 -21.96
CA ASP A 54 -2.55 -1.34 -22.54
C ASP A 54 -1.11 -1.11 -22.08
N ILE A 55 -0.81 -1.44 -20.82
CA ILE A 55 0.55 -1.35 -20.26
C ILE A 55 1.44 -2.42 -20.89
N PHE A 56 1.01 -3.67 -20.97
CA PHE A 56 1.79 -4.76 -21.57
C PHE A 56 2.17 -4.44 -23.01
N LYS A 57 1.22 -3.95 -23.81
CA LYS A 57 1.46 -3.51 -25.20
C LYS A 57 2.43 -2.34 -25.32
N ALA A 58 2.52 -1.48 -24.30
CA ALA A 58 3.37 -0.30 -24.31
C ALA A 58 4.83 -0.58 -23.91
N VAL A 59 5.10 -1.69 -23.21
CA VAL A 59 6.43 -2.01 -22.65
C VAL A 59 7.06 -3.30 -23.16
N SER A 60 6.33 -4.08 -23.97
CA SER A 60 6.81 -5.32 -24.62
C SER A 60 7.03 -5.10 -26.10
#